data_AF-A0A7C6MU95-F1
#
_entry.id   AF-A0A7C6MU95-F1
#
_cell.length_a   1.000
_cell.length_b   1.000
_cell.length_c   1.000
_cell.angle_alpha   90.00
_cell.angle_beta   90.00
_cell.angle_gamma   90.00
#
_symmetry.space_group_name_H-M   'P 1'
#
loop_
_entity.id
_entity.type
_entity.pdbx_description
1 polymer ?
#
loop_
_entity_poly.entity_id
_entity_poly.type
_entity_poly.pdbx_seq_one_letter_code
_entity_poly.pdbx_strand_id
1 'polypeptide(L)'
;MEDAIGPIRLEFFNGIHNILDYINSNKKYKQPAYVQFIHGDYTKQLPIREENYDLLIALYAGEITRSCRKYVKPGGIILTNNHRKDAKELLKDSSITLDGLIYRKGKKYVIEKDINDDFKDIMKRHSNTKKDMKKTTKGLEYIDNQCYFVLKENRNED
;
A
#
# COMPACT_ATOMS: atom_id res chain seq x y z
N MET A 1 19.08 -6.51 26.76
CA MET A 1 18.27 -5.28 26.79
C MET A 1 16.94 -5.65 26.17
N GLU A 2 16.09 -6.15 27.04
CA GLU A 2 14.86 -6.87 26.77
C GLU A 2 13.71 -5.86 26.84
N ASP A 3 12.76 -6.01 25.92
CA ASP A 3 11.39 -5.50 25.94
C ASP A 3 11.13 -3.99 26.13
N ALA A 4 11.03 -3.32 24.98
CA ALA A 4 10.03 -2.27 24.78
C ALA A 4 9.13 -2.63 23.57
N ILE A 5 8.56 -3.83 23.57
CA ILE A 5 7.47 -4.18 22.66
C ILE A 5 6.17 -3.74 23.34
N GLY A 6 5.66 -2.57 22.96
CA GLY A 6 4.47 -1.99 23.60
C GLY A 6 3.20 -2.86 23.44
N PRO A 7 2.24 -2.77 24.38
CA PRO A 7 1.05 -3.63 24.47
C PRO A 7 0.17 -3.62 23.21
N ILE A 8 0.14 -2.50 22.47
CA ILE A 8 -0.63 -2.32 21.23
C ILE A 8 -0.22 -3.33 20.15
N ARG A 9 1.06 -3.71 20.08
CA ARG A 9 1.56 -4.64 19.06
C ARG A 9 1.08 -6.06 19.33
N LEU A 10 1.05 -6.48 20.60
CA LEU A 10 0.61 -7.81 21.00
C LEU A 10 -0.90 -8.00 20.76
N GLU A 11 -1.70 -6.97 21.07
CA GLU A 11 -3.15 -6.98 20.80
C GLU A 11 -3.48 -7.12 19.31
N PHE A 12 -2.72 -6.46 18.42
CA PHE A 12 -2.92 -6.56 16.98
C PHE A 12 -2.70 -8.00 16.46
N PHE A 13 -1.64 -8.67 16.92
CA PHE A 13 -1.35 -10.05 16.51
C PHE A 13 -2.33 -11.06 17.13
N ASN A 14 -2.83 -10.79 18.34
CA ASN A 14 -3.84 -11.62 19.00
C ASN A 14 -5.21 -11.57 18.29
N GLY A 15 -5.47 -10.53 17.49
CA GLY A 15 -6.70 -10.39 16.70
C GLY A 15 -6.72 -11.18 15.38
N ILE A 16 -5.68 -11.97 15.07
CA ILE A 16 -5.56 -12.62 13.76
C ILE A 16 -6.71 -13.58 13.44
N HIS A 17 -7.25 -14.26 14.45
CA HIS A 17 -8.42 -15.14 14.28
C HIS A 17 -9.64 -14.38 13.77
N ASN A 18 -9.97 -13.24 14.40
CA ASN A 18 -11.09 -12.40 13.99
C ASN A 18 -10.91 -11.87 12.56
N ILE A 19 -9.67 -11.51 12.18
CA ILE A 19 -9.34 -11.07 10.82
C ILE A 19 -9.55 -12.22 9.82
N LEU A 20 -9.04 -13.42 10.13
CA LEU A 20 -9.19 -14.59 9.29
C LEU A 20 -10.67 -15.01 9.15
N ASP A 21 -11.45 -14.94 10.22
CA ASP A 21 -12.89 -15.23 10.20
C ASP A 21 -13.64 -14.25 9.31
N TYR A 22 -13.33 -12.96 9.43
CA TYR A 22 -13.88 -11.93 8.55
C TYR A 22 -13.52 -12.20 7.08
N ILE A 23 -12.25 -12.49 6.77
CA ILE A 23 -11.82 -12.80 5.40
C ILE A 23 -12.52 -14.05 4.87
N ASN A 24 -12.53 -15.14 5.64
CA ASN A 24 -13.14 -16.41 5.23
C ASN A 24 -14.65 -16.29 5.02
N SER A 25 -15.32 -15.39 5.73
CA SER A 25 -16.75 -15.11 5.56
C SER A 25 -17.08 -14.24 4.34
N ASN A 26 -16.10 -13.49 3.81
CA ASN A 26 -16.29 -12.53 2.72
C ASN A 26 -15.55 -12.89 1.41
N LYS A 27 -14.61 -13.84 1.44
CA LYS A 27 -13.87 -14.29 0.26
C LYS A 27 -14.78 -14.97 -0.76
N LYS A 28 -14.36 -14.92 -2.03
CA LYS A 28 -15.04 -15.64 -3.13
C LYS A 28 -14.35 -16.95 -3.51
N TYR A 29 -13.14 -17.20 -3.01
CA TYR A 29 -12.35 -18.41 -3.29
C TYR A 29 -12.56 -19.48 -2.22
N LYS A 30 -12.37 -20.76 -2.57
CA LYS A 30 -12.70 -21.90 -1.70
C LYS A 30 -11.67 -22.15 -0.61
N GLN A 31 -10.39 -21.96 -0.93
CA GLN A 31 -9.25 -22.29 -0.06
C GLN A 31 -9.29 -21.46 1.23
N PRO A 32 -8.97 -22.01 2.41
CA PRO A 32 -8.82 -21.24 3.65
C PRO A 32 -7.84 -20.07 3.46
N ALA A 33 -8.22 -18.89 3.94
CA ALA A 33 -7.28 -17.77 4.01
C ALA A 33 -6.23 -18.07 5.08
N TYR A 34 -5.00 -17.61 4.85
CA TYR A 34 -3.93 -17.64 5.84
C TYR A 34 -3.17 -16.31 5.82
N VAL A 35 -2.49 -16.01 6.92
CA VAL A 35 -1.64 -14.83 7.05
C VAL A 35 -0.27 -15.30 7.53
N GLN A 36 0.77 -14.80 6.87
CA GLN A 36 2.15 -15.07 7.24
C GLN A 36 2.87 -13.75 7.51
N PHE A 37 3.52 -13.65 8.67
CA PHE A 37 4.39 -12.53 9.00
C PHE A 37 5.82 -12.89 8.63
N ILE A 38 6.43 -12.06 7.78
CA ILE A 38 7.82 -12.23 7.36
C ILE A 38 8.61 -11.05 7.94
N HIS A 39 9.49 -11.35 8.89
CA HIS A 39 10.45 -10.36 9.37
C HIS A 39 11.65 -10.34 8.42
N GLY A 40 11.93 -9.19 7.84
CA GLY A 40 13.03 -9.05 6.89
C GLY A 40 13.29 -7.61 6.48
N ASP A 41 14.46 -7.41 5.90
CA ASP A 41 14.82 -6.19 5.20
C ASP A 41 14.27 -6.27 3.77
N TYR A 42 13.28 -5.42 3.47
CA TYR A 42 12.60 -5.40 2.17
C TYR A 42 13.52 -5.00 1.00
N THR A 43 14.70 -4.45 1.28
CA THR A 43 15.72 -4.15 0.25
C THR A 43 16.48 -5.40 -0.18
N LYS A 44 16.33 -6.51 0.56
CA LYS A 44 16.94 -7.82 0.28
C LYS A 44 15.89 -8.80 -0.25
N GLN A 45 16.36 -9.94 -0.73
CA GLN A 45 15.46 -11.03 -1.14
C GLN A 45 14.63 -11.51 0.06
N LEU A 46 13.31 -11.39 -0.07
CA LEU A 46 12.37 -12.03 0.84
C LEU A 46 12.18 -13.51 0.47
N PRO A 47 11.87 -14.39 1.44
CA PRO A 47 11.63 -15.82 1.22
C PRO A 47 10.25 -16.09 0.59
N ILE A 48 9.91 -15.35 -0.46
CA ILE A 48 8.68 -15.46 -1.23
C ILE A 48 9.01 -15.46 -2.72
N ARG A 49 8.11 -16.02 -3.52
CA ARG A 49 8.28 -16.10 -4.98
C ARG A 49 8.08 -14.73 -5.63
N GLU A 50 8.96 -14.39 -6.55
CA GLU A 50 8.80 -13.25 -7.45
C GLU A 50 7.63 -13.48 -8.40
N GLU A 51 7.03 -12.39 -8.88
CA GLU A 51 5.91 -12.39 -9.84
C GLU A 51 4.70 -13.28 -9.47
N ASN A 52 4.44 -13.45 -8.17
CA ASN A 52 3.45 -14.42 -7.68
C ASN A 52 2.26 -13.79 -6.95
N TYR A 53 2.22 -12.46 -6.83
CA TYR A 53 1.20 -11.75 -6.07
C TYR A 53 0.37 -10.81 -6.95
N ASP A 54 -0.94 -10.87 -6.80
CA ASP A 54 -1.90 -10.02 -7.53
C ASP A 54 -1.93 -8.57 -7.03
N LEU A 55 -1.56 -8.35 -5.77
CA LEU A 55 -1.70 -7.07 -5.07
C LEU A 55 -0.55 -6.85 -4.08
N LEU A 56 0.12 -5.71 -4.21
CA LEU A 56 1.03 -5.15 -3.22
C LEU A 56 0.39 -3.91 -2.59
N ILE A 57 0.36 -3.84 -1.26
CA ILE A 57 -0.09 -2.64 -0.51
C ILE A 57 1.10 -2.09 0.28
N ALA A 58 1.54 -0.89 -0.05
CA ALA A 58 2.74 -0.25 0.52
C ALA A 58 2.44 1.20 0.95
N LEU A 59 1.50 1.37 1.89
CA LEU A 59 1.10 2.69 2.37
C LEU A 59 2.06 3.23 3.43
N TYR A 60 2.52 4.47 3.24
CA TYR A 60 3.49 5.17 4.10
C TYR A 60 4.81 4.39 4.30
N ALA A 61 5.10 3.44 3.41
CA ALA A 61 6.24 2.55 3.52
C ALA A 61 7.56 3.20 3.05
N GLY A 62 7.49 4.18 2.15
CA GLY A 62 8.61 5.00 1.68
C GLY A 62 9.70 4.21 0.94
N GLU A 63 9.73 4.29 -0.39
CA GLU A 63 10.71 3.64 -1.29
C GLU A 63 10.68 2.10 -1.31
N ILE A 64 10.03 1.45 -0.34
CA ILE A 64 9.89 -0.01 -0.23
C ILE A 64 9.19 -0.61 -1.45
N THR A 65 8.28 0.14 -2.07
CA THR A 65 7.51 -0.31 -3.22
C THR A 65 8.43 -0.62 -4.41
N ARG A 66 9.53 0.12 -4.56
CA ARG A 66 10.55 -0.17 -5.59
C ARG A 66 11.20 -1.53 -5.36
N SER A 67 11.57 -1.85 -4.12
CA SER A 67 12.21 -3.14 -3.79
C SER A 67 11.24 -4.32 -3.87
N CYS A 68 9.96 -4.08 -3.55
CA CYS A 68 8.95 -5.13 -3.48
C CYS A 68 8.20 -5.37 -4.80
N ARG A 69 8.25 -4.46 -5.77
CA ARG A 69 7.49 -4.58 -7.03
C ARG A 69 7.73 -5.90 -7.76
N LYS A 70 8.95 -6.43 -7.70
CA LYS A 70 9.34 -7.73 -8.31
C LYS A 70 8.54 -8.94 -7.81
N TYR A 71 7.87 -8.81 -6.67
CA TYR A 71 6.98 -9.86 -6.17
C TYR A 71 5.58 -9.78 -6.79
N VAL A 72 5.21 -8.64 -7.36
CA VAL A 72 3.95 -8.44 -8.06
C VAL A 72 4.03 -9.09 -9.43
N LYS A 73 3.01 -9.88 -9.76
CA LYS A 73 2.93 -10.52 -11.08
C LYS A 73 2.69 -9.47 -12.17
N PRO A 74 3.05 -9.75 -13.43
CA PRO A 74 2.60 -8.92 -14.55
C PRO A 74 1.06 -8.86 -14.62
N GLY A 75 0.53 -7.66 -14.75
CA GLY A 75 -0.88 -7.32 -14.64
C GLY A 75 -1.39 -7.13 -13.20
N GLY A 76 -0.53 -7.28 -12.19
CA GLY A 76 -0.84 -7.08 -10.79
C GLY A 76 -0.94 -5.59 -10.40
N ILE A 77 -1.50 -5.35 -9.22
CA ILE A 77 -1.79 -4.00 -8.71
C ILE A 77 -0.83 -3.64 -7.58
N ILE A 78 -0.37 -2.39 -7.58
CA ILE A 78 0.40 -1.77 -6.51
C ILE A 78 -0.41 -0.61 -5.95
N LEU A 79 -0.77 -0.69 -4.67
CA LEU A 79 -1.45 0.39 -3.94
C LEU A 79 -0.44 1.11 -3.04
N THR A 80 -0.14 2.36 -3.36
CA THR A 80 0.79 3.21 -2.59
C THR A 80 0.26 4.62 -2.41
N ASN A 81 0.87 5.41 -1.55
CA ASN A 81 0.69 6.86 -1.47
C ASN A 81 1.97 7.57 -1.94
N ASN A 82 1.91 8.88 -2.19
CA ASN A 82 3.11 9.62 -2.63
C ASN A 82 4.05 10.02 -1.48
N HIS A 83 4.00 9.34 -0.33
CA HIS A 83 4.90 9.58 0.79
C HIS A 83 6.35 9.31 0.35
N ARG A 84 7.25 10.27 0.63
CA ARG A 84 8.64 10.25 0.14
C ARG A 84 8.76 10.05 -1.39
N LYS A 85 7.79 10.56 -2.15
CA LYS A 85 7.75 10.49 -3.62
C LYS A 85 7.56 9.08 -4.19
N ASP A 86 7.13 8.12 -3.39
CA ASP A 86 7.08 6.71 -3.78
C ASP A 86 6.28 6.47 -5.07
N ALA A 87 5.02 6.92 -5.12
CA ALA A 87 4.19 6.86 -6.34
C ALA A 87 4.84 7.59 -7.53
N LYS A 88 5.40 8.78 -7.30
CA LYS A 88 6.06 9.59 -8.35
C LYS A 88 7.25 8.86 -8.96
N GLU A 89 8.07 8.20 -8.14
CA GLU A 89 9.25 7.49 -8.62
C GLU A 89 8.87 6.20 -9.35
N LEU A 90 7.85 5.48 -8.89
CA LEU A 90 7.35 4.29 -9.60
C LEU A 90 6.80 4.62 -10.98
N LEU A 91 6.04 5.71 -11.11
CA LEU A 91 5.44 6.15 -12.37
C LEU A 91 6.45 6.63 -13.43
N LYS A 92 7.75 6.72 -13.09
CA LYS A 92 8.80 6.98 -14.10
C LYS A 92 9.14 5.73 -14.91
N ASP A 93 8.82 4.55 -14.40
CA ASP A 93 9.04 3.30 -15.09
C ASP A 93 7.92 3.08 -16.13
N SER A 94 8.29 2.83 -17.38
CA SER A 94 7.33 2.63 -18.48
C SER A 94 6.48 1.36 -18.32
N SER A 95 6.95 0.39 -17.53
CA SER A 95 6.18 -0.80 -17.17
C SER A 95 5.05 -0.50 -16.18
N ILE A 96 5.05 0.66 -15.53
CA ILE A 96 4.04 1.06 -14.54
C ILE A 96 3.05 2.06 -15.13
N THR A 97 1.76 1.78 -14.97
CA THR A 97 0.69 2.72 -15.36
C THR A 97 -0.19 3.10 -14.18
N LEU A 98 -0.77 4.29 -14.23
CA LEU A 98 -1.79 4.74 -13.28
C LEU A 98 -3.16 4.20 -13.72
N ASP A 99 -3.75 3.30 -12.94
CA ASP A 99 -5.06 2.67 -13.22
C ASP A 99 -6.19 3.33 -12.41
N GLY A 100 -5.86 4.05 -11.35
CA GLY A 100 -6.83 4.81 -10.59
C GLY A 100 -6.27 5.53 -9.37
N LEU A 101 -7.14 6.32 -8.73
CA LEU A 101 -6.86 7.00 -7.46
C LEU A 101 -7.91 6.59 -6.43
N ILE A 102 -7.47 6.49 -5.17
CA ILE A 102 -8.36 6.31 -4.02
C ILE A 102 -8.16 7.51 -3.08
N TYR A 103 -9.21 8.24 -2.81
CA TYR A 103 -9.14 9.38 -1.90
C TYR A 103 -10.43 9.54 -1.12
N ARG A 104 -10.36 10.27 -0.01
CA ARG A 104 -11.51 10.50 0.85
C ARG A 104 -12.33 11.69 0.36
N LYS A 105 -13.64 11.49 0.18
CA LYS A 105 -14.64 12.53 -0.05
C LYS A 105 -15.63 12.53 1.11
N GLY A 106 -15.50 13.53 2.00
CA GLY A 106 -16.29 13.59 3.24
C GLY A 106 -15.96 12.45 4.20
N LYS A 107 -16.93 11.54 4.43
CA LYS A 107 -16.77 10.37 5.34
C LYS A 107 -16.48 9.04 4.63
N LYS A 108 -16.35 9.04 3.29
CA LYS A 108 -16.18 7.81 2.49
C LYS A 108 -14.96 7.92 1.59
N TYR A 109 -14.35 6.79 1.26
CA TYR A 109 -13.38 6.71 0.17
C TYR A 109 -14.11 6.54 -1.17
N VAL A 110 -13.53 7.14 -2.20
CA VAL A 110 -13.97 7.06 -3.59
C VAL A 110 -12.81 6.50 -4.40
N ILE A 111 -13.15 5.65 -5.37
CA ILE A 111 -12.22 5.15 -6.37
C ILE A 111 -12.51 5.89 -7.68
N GLU A 112 -11.52 6.61 -8.18
CA GLU A 112 -11.54 7.30 -9.46
C GLU A 112 -10.71 6.49 -10.47
N LYS A 113 -11.28 6.28 -11.66
CA LYS A 113 -10.65 5.57 -12.79
C LYS A 113 -10.57 6.52 -13.99
N ASP A 114 -9.96 6.08 -15.07
CA ASP A 114 -9.90 6.81 -16.36
C ASP A 114 -9.26 8.19 -16.20
N ILE A 115 -8.11 8.23 -15.53
CA ILE A 115 -7.44 9.45 -15.13
C ILE A 115 -6.57 9.97 -16.26
N ASN A 116 -6.96 11.10 -16.83
CA ASN A 116 -6.21 11.79 -17.89
C ASN A 116 -5.34 12.95 -17.36
N ASP A 117 -5.40 13.22 -16.06
CA ASP A 117 -4.62 14.27 -15.42
C ASP A 117 -3.14 13.87 -15.35
N ASP A 118 -2.25 14.85 -15.53
CA ASP A 118 -0.84 14.62 -15.22
C ASP A 118 -0.60 14.51 -13.71
N PHE A 119 0.58 14.01 -13.32
CA PHE A 119 0.91 13.82 -11.91
C PHE A 119 0.88 15.14 -11.10
N LYS A 120 1.21 16.27 -11.72
CA LYS A 120 1.25 17.58 -11.04
C LYS A 120 -0.17 18.06 -10.75
N ASP A 121 -1.09 17.85 -11.68
CA ASP A 121 -2.50 18.20 -11.53
C ASP A 121 -3.19 17.31 -10.50
N ILE A 122 -2.91 16.00 -10.50
CA ILE A 122 -3.35 15.08 -9.43
C ILE A 122 -2.88 15.58 -8.07
N MET A 123 -1.59 15.90 -7.95
CA MET A 123 -1.04 16.39 -6.69
C MET A 123 -1.63 17.74 -6.29
N LYS A 124 -1.91 18.66 -7.21
CA LYS A 124 -2.57 19.93 -6.91
C LYS A 124 -3.99 19.70 -6.40
N ARG A 125 -4.76 18.83 -7.06
CA ARG A 125 -6.15 18.49 -6.75
C ARG A 125 -6.29 17.79 -5.41
N HIS A 126 -5.32 16.98 -5.03
CA HIS A 126 -5.32 16.18 -3.80
C HIS A 126 -4.29 16.63 -2.74
N SER A 127 -3.60 17.74 -2.97
CA SER A 127 -2.73 18.35 -1.96
C SER A 127 -3.58 18.82 -0.80
N ASN A 128 -3.73 17.97 0.21
CA ASN A 128 -4.08 18.45 1.53
C ASN A 128 -2.94 19.38 1.95
N THR A 129 -3.23 20.65 2.18
CA THR A 129 -2.30 21.68 2.74
C THR A 129 -1.80 21.33 4.15
N LYS A 130 -2.08 20.13 4.65
CA LYS A 130 -1.67 19.64 5.97
C LYS A 130 -0.58 18.58 5.80
N LYS A 131 0.51 18.77 6.53
CA LYS A 131 1.67 17.87 6.65
C LYS A 131 1.21 16.40 6.76
N ASP A 132 1.93 15.47 6.14
CA ASP A 132 1.67 14.01 6.19
C ASP A 132 1.55 13.43 7.60
N MET A 133 2.01 14.18 8.60
CA MET A 133 1.96 13.84 10.01
C MET A 133 1.39 15.01 10.81
N LYS A 134 0.53 14.72 11.77
CA LYS A 134 0.05 15.66 12.79
C LYS A 134 0.73 15.33 14.12
N LYS A 135 1.07 16.36 14.89
CA LYS A 135 1.54 16.19 16.28
C LYS A 135 0.32 16.00 17.18
N THR A 136 0.29 14.91 17.93
CA THR A 136 -0.71 14.61 18.95
C THR A 136 -0.05 14.55 20.32
N THR A 137 -0.87 14.49 21.38
CA THR A 137 -0.38 14.32 22.76
C THR A 137 0.34 12.99 22.97
N LYS A 138 0.18 12.03 22.05
CA LYS A 138 0.80 10.69 22.07
C LYS A 138 1.99 10.55 21.11
N GLY A 139 2.38 11.61 20.39
CA GLY A 139 3.49 11.58 19.45
C GLY A 139 3.13 12.11 18.07
N LEU A 140 3.79 11.61 17.02
CA LEU A 140 3.44 11.94 15.63
C LEU A 140 2.51 10.85 15.08
N GLU A 141 1.39 11.27 14.50
CA GLU A 141 0.45 10.37 13.83
C GLU A 141 0.36 10.73 12.35
N TYR A 142 0.30 9.73 11.49
CA TYR A 142 0.02 9.95 10.07
C TYR A 142 -1.37 10.57 9.90
N ILE A 143 -1.47 11.54 8.99
CA ILE A 143 -2.77 12.01 8.52
C ILE A 143 -3.30 10.97 7.55
N ASP A 144 -4.18 10.12 8.07
CA ASP A 144 -5.12 9.36 7.27
C ASP A 144 -5.91 10.35 6.40
N ASN A 145 -6.24 9.97 5.15
CA ASN A 145 -6.87 10.78 4.07
C ASN A 145 -5.93 11.39 3.01
N GLN A 146 -4.77 10.79 2.74
CA GLN A 146 -4.05 11.11 1.51
C GLN A 146 -4.75 10.52 0.27
N CYS A 147 -4.38 11.02 -0.89
CA CYS A 147 -4.68 10.36 -2.16
C CYS A 147 -3.72 9.18 -2.37
N TYR A 148 -4.28 8.01 -2.62
CA TYR A 148 -3.59 6.77 -2.89
C TYR A 148 -3.65 6.46 -4.38
N PHE A 149 -2.55 5.93 -4.89
CA PHE A 149 -2.35 5.61 -6.29
C PHE A 149 -2.54 4.10 -6.47
N VAL A 150 -3.45 3.74 -7.36
CA VAL A 150 -3.62 2.38 -7.87
C VAL A 150 -2.79 2.28 -9.13
N LEU A 151 -1.61 1.67 -8.99
CA LEU A 151 -0.67 1.48 -10.07
C LEU A 151 -0.78 0.05 -10.59
N LYS A 152 -0.55 -0.14 -11.88
CA LYS A 152 -0.57 -1.45 -12.52
C LYS A 152 0.82 -1.79 -13.03
N GLU A 153 1.31 -2.96 -12.65
CA GLU A 153 2.52 -3.58 -13.19
C GLU A 153 2.15 -4.19 -14.54
N ASN A 154 2.70 -3.69 -15.65
CA ASN A 154 2.42 -4.23 -16.97
C ASN A 154 3.48 -5.26 -17.36
N ARG A 155 3.16 -6.10 -18.34
CA ARG A 155 4.20 -6.93 -18.96
C ARG A 155 5.14 -6.00 -19.70
N ASN A 156 6.44 -6.19 -19.52
CA ASN A 156 7.38 -5.71 -20.51
C ASN A 156 7.06 -6.46 -21.80
N GLU A 157 6.76 -5.73 -22.87
CA GLU A 157 6.71 -6.29 -24.20
C GLU A 157 8.17 -6.53 -24.62
N ASP A 158 8.54 -7.80 -24.78
CA ASP A 158 9.82 -8.23 -25.38
C ASP A 158 9.77 -8.09 -26.92
#